data_AF-A0A2V6MV67-F1
#
_entry.id   AF-A0A2V6MV67-F1
#
_cell.length_a   1.000
_cell.length_b   1.000
_cell.length_c   1.000
_cell.angle_alpha   90.00
_cell.angle_beta   90.00
_cell.angle_gamma   90.00
#
_symmetry.space_group_name_H-M   'P 1'
#
loop_
_entity.id
_entity.type
_entity.pdbx_description
1 polymer ?
#
loop_
_entity_poly.entity_id
_entity_poly.type
_entity_poly.pdbx_seq_one_letter_code
_entity_poly.pdbx_strand_id
1 'polypeptide(L)'
;MPFFEVTNLLRFVVLIAILPLAAAARPPMKAIVIHSSGGPEVLKYEDAPRPQPKDDEVLIRVMAAAVNPVDVFIREGRSNQFPLIPVWMQRVW
;
A
#
# COMPACT_ATOMS: atom_id res chain seq x y z
N MET A 1 -25.81 42.30 18.76
CA MET A 1 -25.16 40.98 18.86
C MET A 1 -25.98 40.01 18.00
N PRO A 2 -25.40 39.32 17.00
CA PRO A 2 -26.20 38.46 16.15
C PRO A 2 -26.50 37.17 16.91
N PHE A 3 -27.79 36.84 16.98
CA PHE A 3 -28.29 35.56 17.47
C PHE A 3 -27.86 34.47 16.48
N PHE A 4 -26.98 33.56 16.91
CA PHE A 4 -26.68 32.34 16.18
C PHE A 4 -27.81 31.33 16.45
N GLU A 5 -28.60 31.03 15.43
CA GLU A 5 -29.66 30.01 15.47
C GLU A 5 -29.05 28.61 15.61
N VAL A 6 -29.54 27.81 16.57
CA VAL A 6 -29.04 26.44 16.91
C VAL A 6 -29.06 25.50 15.69
N THR A 7 -29.94 25.76 14.72
CA THR A 7 -30.05 25.09 13.42
C THR A 7 -28.80 25.22 12.55
N ASN A 8 -28.09 26.35 12.62
CA ASN A 8 -26.83 26.54 11.90
C ASN A 8 -25.68 25.76 12.54
N LEU A 9 -25.67 25.59 13.86
CA LEU A 9 -24.63 24.82 14.56
C LEU A 9 -24.72 23.32 14.21
N LEU A 10 -25.94 22.77 14.17
CA LEU A 10 -26.18 21.39 13.74
C LEU A 10 -25.78 21.14 12.28
N ARG A 11 -26.07 22.07 11.37
CA ARG A 11 -25.58 21.99 9.97
C ARG A 11 -24.06 22.08 9.88
N PHE A 12 -23.41 22.91 10.70
CA PHE A 12 -21.96 23.06 10.72
C PHE A 12 -21.24 21.81 11.26
N VAL A 13 -21.78 21.19 12.31
CA VAL A 13 -21.25 19.96 12.89
C VAL A 13 -21.45 18.77 11.95
N VAL A 14 -22.61 18.69 11.28
CA VAL A 14 -22.89 17.64 10.28
C VAL A 14 -21.98 17.78 9.05
N LEU A 15 -21.65 19.01 8.61
CA LEU A 15 -20.69 19.21 7.51
C LEU A 15 -19.26 18.74 7.86
N ILE A 16 -18.81 18.97 9.09
CA ILE A 16 -17.49 18.51 9.55
C ILE A 16 -17.45 16.98 9.69
N ALA A 17 -18.59 16.34 10.02
CA ALA A 17 -18.69 14.89 10.10
C ALA A 17 -18.82 14.19 8.72
N ILE A 18 -19.21 14.91 7.66
CA ILE A 18 -19.37 14.37 6.29
C ILE A 18 -18.18 14.69 5.38
N LEU A 19 -17.36 15.68 5.72
CA LEU A 19 -16.00 15.71 5.18
C LEU A 19 -15.31 14.44 5.71
N PRO A 20 -14.92 13.47 4.85
CA PRO A 20 -13.89 12.56 5.30
C PRO A 20 -12.76 13.51 5.70
N LEU A 21 -12.31 13.45 6.96
CA LEU A 21 -11.09 14.12 7.38
C LEU A 21 -10.08 13.69 6.34
N ALA A 22 -9.87 14.56 5.34
CA ALA A 22 -9.28 14.18 4.08
C ALA A 22 -7.98 13.52 4.48
N ALA A 23 -7.86 12.22 4.21
CA ALA A 23 -6.80 11.40 4.74
C ALA A 23 -5.52 12.16 4.44
N ALA A 24 -4.95 12.81 5.46
CA ALA A 24 -3.88 13.78 5.26
C ALA A 24 -2.84 13.04 4.44
N ALA A 25 -2.56 13.51 3.22
CA ALA A 25 -1.81 12.75 2.23
C ALA A 25 -0.53 12.26 2.90
N ARG A 26 -0.52 10.99 3.29
CA ARG A 26 0.57 10.47 4.10
C ARG A 26 1.81 10.49 3.21
N PRO A 27 2.98 10.83 3.76
CA PRO A 27 4.19 10.86 2.96
C PRO A 27 4.36 9.49 2.26
N PRO A 28 4.80 9.49 1.00
CA PRO A 28 4.99 8.26 0.24
C PRO A 28 5.96 7.33 0.97
N MET A 29 5.86 6.04 0.71
CA MET A 29 6.79 5.05 1.23
C MET A 29 7.85 4.73 0.19
N LYS A 30 9.05 4.33 0.62
CA LYS A 30 10.07 3.81 -0.30
C LYS A 30 9.75 2.36 -0.68
N ALA A 31 9.87 2.03 -1.95
CA ALA A 31 9.64 0.68 -2.47
C ALA A 31 10.60 0.35 -3.62
N ILE A 32 10.80 -0.94 -3.87
CA ILE A 32 11.34 -1.44 -5.13
C ILE A 32 10.17 -1.68 -6.07
N VAL A 33 10.12 -0.96 -7.19
CA VAL A 33 9.04 -1.02 -8.17
C VAL A 33 9.59 -1.53 -9.51
N ILE A 34 8.78 -2.36 -10.17
CA ILE A 34 9.08 -2.95 -11.48
C ILE A 34 8.03 -2.41 -12.46
N HIS A 35 8.45 -1.54 -13.39
CA HIS A 35 7.57 -0.95 -14.41
C HIS A 35 7.49 -1.79 -15.69
N SER A 36 8.47 -2.66 -15.91
CA SER A 36 8.55 -3.58 -17.04
C SER A 36 9.35 -4.83 -16.66
N SER A 37 9.09 -5.94 -17.33
CA SER A 37 9.85 -7.17 -17.11
C SER A 37 11.29 -7.05 -17.64
N GLY A 38 12.25 -7.67 -16.96
CA GLY A 38 13.65 -7.68 -17.39
C GLY A 38 14.63 -8.24 -16.35
N GLY A 39 15.92 -7.92 -16.54
CA GLY A 39 16.98 -8.26 -15.61
C GLY A 39 16.97 -7.39 -14.35
N PRO A 40 17.98 -7.49 -13.47
CA PRO A 40 18.02 -6.74 -12.21
C PRO A 40 17.89 -5.21 -12.36
N GLU A 41 18.30 -4.67 -13.50
CA GLU A 41 18.27 -3.24 -13.84
C GLU A 41 16.86 -2.61 -13.85
N VAL A 42 15.81 -3.43 -13.94
CA VAL A 42 14.41 -2.95 -13.90
C VAL A 42 13.92 -2.64 -12.49
N LEU A 43 14.65 -3.07 -11.45
CA LEU A 43 14.32 -2.78 -10.05
C LEU A 43 14.62 -1.30 -9.75
N LYS A 44 13.58 -0.48 -9.53
CA LYS A 44 13.73 0.94 -9.21
C LYS A 44 13.39 1.21 -7.75
N TYR A 45 14.32 1.85 -7.04
CA TYR A 45 14.07 2.32 -5.68
C TYR A 45 13.46 3.72 -5.73
N GLU A 46 12.16 3.81 -5.43
CA GLU A 46 11.37 5.03 -5.65
C GLU A 46 10.34 5.24 -4.54
N ASP A 47 9.71 6.42 -4.56
CA ASP A 47 8.56 6.74 -3.73
C ASP A 47 7.28 6.12 -4.33
N ALA A 48 6.54 5.39 -3.51
CA ALA A 48 5.29 4.73 -3.88
C ALA A 48 4.14 5.19 -2.95
N PRO A 49 2.88 5.12 -3.41
CA PRO A 49 1.73 5.41 -2.56
C PRO A 49 1.72 4.52 -1.33
N ARG A 50 1.54 5.13 -0.15
CA ARG A 50 1.38 4.36 1.08
C ARG A 50 0.00 3.69 1.09
N PRO A 51 -0.09 2.35 1.20
CA PRO A 51 -1.37 1.66 1.19
C PRO A 51 -2.19 2.00 2.43
N GLN A 52 -3.51 2.01 2.26
CA GLN A 52 -4.48 2.18 3.33
C GLN A 52 -5.15 0.83 3.59
N PRO A 53 -4.94 0.22 4.77
CA PRO A 53 -5.53 -1.08 5.07
C PRO A 53 -7.06 -0.95 5.16
N LYS A 54 -7.76 -1.99 4.73
CA LYS A 54 -9.20 -2.20 4.99
C LYS A 54 -9.44 -2.65 6.43
N ASP A 55 -10.71 -2.81 6.79
CA ASP A 55 -11.14 -3.17 8.15
C ASP A 55 -10.54 -4.49 8.66
N ASP A 56 -10.19 -5.42 7.77
CA ASP A 56 -9.62 -6.74 8.04
C ASP A 56 -8.12 -6.86 7.72
N GLU A 57 -7.45 -5.75 7.41
CA GLU A 57 -6.04 -5.70 7.05
C GLU A 57 -5.21 -4.95 8.09
N VAL A 58 -3.93 -5.28 8.19
CA VAL A 58 -2.97 -4.53 9.01
C VAL A 58 -1.88 -3.93 8.16
N LEU A 59 -1.48 -2.70 8.46
CA LEU A 59 -0.34 -2.06 7.82
C LEU A 59 0.94 -2.32 8.62
N ILE A 60 1.86 -3.09 8.04
CA ILE A 60 3.13 -3.46 8.68
C ILE A 60 4.25 -2.55 8.20
N ARG A 61 5.08 -2.07 9.13
CA ARG A 61 6.37 -1.44 8.80
C ARG A 61 7.40 -2.53 8.56
N VAL A 62 7.76 -2.76 7.30
CA VAL A 62 8.79 -3.72 6.92
C VAL A 62 10.16 -3.23 7.39
N MET A 63 10.83 -4.02 8.24
CA MET A 63 12.21 -3.75 8.70
C MET A 63 13.24 -4.47 7.83
N ALA A 64 12.88 -5.66 7.34
CA ALA A 64 13.66 -6.47 6.41
C ALA A 64 12.71 -7.30 5.56
N ALA A 65 13.15 -7.65 4.35
CA ALA A 65 12.45 -8.56 3.45
C ALA A 65 13.44 -9.61 2.93
N ALA A 66 12.97 -10.85 2.78
CA ALA A 66 13.74 -11.90 2.13
C ALA A 66 13.63 -11.77 0.61
N VAL A 67 14.68 -12.20 -0.10
CA VAL A 67 14.65 -12.38 -1.55
C VAL A 67 14.48 -13.87 -1.84
N ASN A 68 13.44 -14.21 -2.59
CA ASN A 68 13.07 -15.56 -2.96
C ASN A 68 13.31 -15.80 -4.45
N PRO A 69 13.57 -17.05 -4.88
CA PRO A 69 13.70 -17.37 -6.31
C PRO A 69 12.50 -16.91 -7.15
N VAL A 70 11.28 -16.97 -6.60
CA VAL A 70 10.05 -16.53 -7.27
C VAL A 70 10.10 -15.06 -7.70
N ASP A 71 10.79 -14.20 -6.95
CA ASP A 71 10.92 -12.78 -7.26
C ASP A 71 11.61 -12.57 -8.62
N VAL A 72 12.59 -13.44 -8.96
CA VAL A 72 13.30 -13.42 -10.24
C VAL A 72 12.36 -13.79 -11.38
N PHE A 73 11.56 -14.84 -11.22
CA PHE A 73 10.60 -15.27 -12.25
C PHE A 73 9.53 -14.21 -12.50
N ILE A 74 9.01 -13.59 -11.44
CA ILE A 74 8.03 -12.50 -11.56
C ILE A 74 8.66 -11.30 -12.27
N ARG A 75 9.85 -10.86 -11.83
CA ARG A 75 10.58 -9.73 -12.44
C ARG A 75 10.88 -9.96 -13.92
N GLU A 76 11.25 -11.17 -14.31
CA GLU A 76 11.53 -11.53 -15.70
C GLU A 76 10.26 -11.72 -16.56
N GLY A 77 9.05 -11.62 -15.98
CA GLY A 77 7.80 -11.85 -16.71
C GLY A 77 7.54 -13.34 -16.99
N ARG A 78 8.17 -14.23 -16.23
CA ARG A 78 8.14 -15.70 -16.38
C ARG A 78 7.37 -16.37 -15.24
N SER A 79 6.38 -15.70 -14.68
CA SER A 79 5.62 -16.18 -13.52
C SER A 79 4.93 -17.53 -13.77
N ASN A 80 4.54 -17.83 -15.01
CA ASN A 80 3.96 -19.11 -15.42
C ASN A 80 4.98 -20.27 -15.53
N GLN A 81 6.28 -19.97 -15.50
CA GLN A 81 7.36 -20.96 -15.55
C GLN A 81 7.91 -21.27 -14.15
N PHE A 82 7.41 -20.60 -13.12
CA PHE A 82 7.80 -20.93 -11.76
C PHE A 82 7.34 -22.37 -11.47
N PRO A 83 8.28 -23.30 -11.18
CA PRO A 83 7.90 -24.68 -10.89
C PRO A 83 6.90 -24.68 -9.75
N LEU A 84 5.90 -25.56 -9.79
CA LEU A 84 4.96 -25.78 -8.68
C LEU A 84 5.73 -26.34 -7.48
N ILE A 85 6.47 -25.48 -6.81
CA ILE A 85 7.08 -25.75 -5.53
C ILE A 85 5.91 -25.72 -4.55
N PRO A 86 5.55 -26.85 -3.92
CA PRO A 86 4.49 -26.87 -2.94
C PRO A 86 4.71 -25.77 -1.91
N VAL A 87 3.66 -25.06 -1.51
CA VAL A 87 3.74 -23.88 -0.63
C VAL A 87 4.53 -24.16 0.67
N TRP A 88 4.53 -25.42 1.14
CA TRP A 88 5.31 -25.86 2.31
C TRP A 88 6.83 -25.88 2.09
N MET A 89 7.32 -26.00 0.85
CA MET A 89 8.74 -25.89 0.51
C MET A 89 9.23 -24.44 0.38
N GLN A 90 8.34 -23.46 0.22
CA GLN A 90 8.70 -22.03 0.22
C GLN A 90 8.79 -21.43 1.63
N ARG A 91 8.45 -22.22 2.66
CA ARG A 91 8.39 -21.80 4.04
C ARG A 91 9.72 -22.13 4.74
N VAL A 92 10.78 -21.45 4.33
CA VAL A 92 12.08 -21.48 5.02
C VAL A 92 12.33 -20.11 5.66
N TRP A 93 11.49 -19.80 6.67
CA TRP A 93 11.74 -18.89 7.79
C TRP A 93 10.92 -19.39 8.97
#